data_AF-A0A9J6HAK5-F1
#
_entry.id   AF-A0A9J6HAK5-F1
#
_cell.length_a   1.000
_cell.length_b   1.000
_cell.length_c   1.000
_cell.angle_alpha   90.00
_cell.angle_beta   90.00
_cell.angle_gamma   90.00
#
_symmetry.space_group_name_H-M   'P 1'
#
loop_
_entity.id
_entity.type
_entity.pdbx_description
1 polymer ?
#
loop_
_entity_poly.entity_id
_entity_poly.type
_entity_poly.pdbx_seq_one_letter_code
_entity_poly.pdbx_strand_id
1 'polypeptide(L)'
;MDNCSANQTTCELDNIELKFLPPNTTARLQPLDRSTKSFKLGYRRRLLDRLLMNLRVGTELKVDQLGAIHMMRGAWNSVKQSVANCFRKAGFVTAEFSEACEDGDDDEEGMDDTFRELSSLFPAAVPAGVSAGNFVSTDSNV
;
A
#
# COMPACT_ATOMS: atom_id res chain seq x y z
N MET A 1 -16.06 7.98 7.48
CA MET A 1 -15.74 8.65 6.21
C MET A 1 -14.85 9.85 6.47
N ASP A 2 -13.96 10.18 5.54
CA ASP A 2 -13.32 11.49 5.53
C ASP A 2 -14.35 12.59 5.20
N ASN A 3 -13.94 13.86 5.28
CA ASN A 3 -14.80 15.00 4.97
C ASN A 3 -14.69 15.46 3.50
N CYS A 4 -14.33 14.56 2.58
CA CYS A 4 -14.30 14.88 1.15
C CYS A 4 -15.69 15.38 0.68
N SER A 5 -15.74 16.41 -0.16
CA SER A 5 -17.00 16.96 -0.67
C SER A 5 -17.82 15.93 -1.45
N ALA A 6 -17.18 14.95 -2.08
CA ALA A 6 -17.85 13.83 -2.74
C ALA A 6 -18.64 12.93 -1.76
N ASN A 7 -18.28 12.93 -0.47
CA ASN A 7 -18.96 12.17 0.58
C ASN A 7 -20.09 12.96 1.25
N GLN A 8 -20.28 14.23 0.88
CA GLN A 8 -21.42 15.04 1.33
C GLN A 8 -22.65 14.65 0.51
N THR A 9 -23.33 13.60 0.95
CA THR A 9 -24.53 13.09 0.28
C THR A 9 -25.79 13.70 0.88
N THR A 10 -26.76 14.02 0.05
CA THR A 10 -28.11 14.44 0.46
C THR A 10 -29.13 13.30 0.43
N CYS A 11 -28.71 12.07 0.08
CA CYS A 11 -29.60 10.93 0.03
C CYS A 11 -29.76 10.29 1.41
N GLU A 12 -31.01 9.96 1.77
CA GLU A 12 -31.32 9.18 2.96
C GLU A 12 -31.04 7.70 2.69
N LEU A 13 -30.33 7.04 3.60
CA LEU A 13 -29.99 5.60 3.52
C LEU A 13 -30.76 4.86 4.60
N ASP A 14 -31.57 3.87 4.21
CA ASP A 14 -32.49 3.20 5.15
C ASP A 14 -31.80 2.28 6.16
N ASN A 15 -30.59 1.80 5.84
CA ASN A 15 -29.90 0.76 6.62
C ASN A 15 -28.42 1.06 6.88
N ILE A 16 -27.98 2.30 6.65
CA ILE A 16 -26.57 2.70 6.78
C ILE A 16 -26.49 3.97 7.60
N GLU A 17 -25.81 3.90 8.76
CA GLU A 17 -25.44 5.09 9.53
C GLU A 17 -24.08 5.61 9.05
N LEU A 18 -24.05 6.83 8.51
CA LEU A 18 -22.81 7.45 8.03
C LEU A 18 -22.15 8.27 9.15
N LYS A 19 -20.95 7.88 9.57
CA LYS A 19 -20.12 8.64 10.54
C LYS A 19 -18.91 9.28 9.86
N PHE A 20 -18.73 10.56 10.14
CA PHE A 20 -17.60 11.34 9.64
C PHE A 20 -16.49 11.46 10.69
N LEU A 21 -15.26 11.41 10.22
CA LEU A 21 -14.09 11.71 11.04
C LEU A 21 -14.06 13.21 11.37
N PRO A 22 -13.45 13.63 12.49
CA PRO A 22 -13.23 15.04 12.79
C PRO A 22 -12.54 15.78 11.63
N PRO A 23 -12.78 17.09 11.44
CA PRO A 23 -12.03 17.87 10.46
C PRO A 23 -10.53 17.80 10.75
N ASN A 24 -9.71 17.78 9.68
CA ASN A 24 -8.25 17.65 9.74
C ASN A 24 -7.74 16.36 10.44
N THR A 25 -8.50 15.27 10.35
CA THR A 25 -8.04 13.96 10.85
C THR A 25 -6.81 13.49 10.08
N THR A 26 -5.69 13.34 10.78
CA THR A 26 -4.43 12.86 10.21
C THR A 26 -4.57 11.44 9.65
N ALA A 27 -3.82 11.11 8.59
CA ALA A 27 -3.76 9.77 8.00
C ALA A 27 -3.56 8.64 9.03
N ARG A 28 -2.88 8.93 10.14
CA ARG A 28 -2.68 7.99 11.27
C ARG A 28 -3.96 7.49 11.93
N LEU A 29 -5.06 8.25 11.87
CA LEU A 29 -6.35 7.88 12.47
C LEU A 29 -7.33 7.34 11.43
N GLN A 30 -6.98 7.38 10.14
CA GLN A 30 -7.78 6.82 9.07
C GLN A 30 -7.35 5.36 8.82
N PRO A 31 -8.21 4.36 9.04
CA PRO A 31 -7.86 2.96 8.84
C PRO A 31 -7.43 2.65 7.40
N LEU A 32 -8.05 3.32 6.43
CA LEU A 32 -7.73 3.16 5.01
C LEU A 32 -6.28 3.53 4.74
N ASP A 33 -5.85 4.74 5.12
CA ASP A 33 -4.51 5.25 4.88
C ASP A 33 -3.42 4.33 5.44
N ARG A 34 -3.65 3.74 6.62
CA ARG A 34 -2.74 2.73 7.18
C ARG A 34 -2.74 1.42 6.40
N SER A 35 -3.91 0.89 6.06
CA SER A 35 -4.02 -0.39 5.34
C SER A 35 -3.42 -0.33 3.94
N THR A 36 -3.49 0.85 3.31
CA THR A 36 -2.92 1.11 1.98
C THR A 36 -1.40 0.97 1.96
N LYS A 37 -0.69 1.09 3.09
CA LYS A 37 0.78 0.88 3.13
C LYS A 37 1.15 -0.52 2.62
N SER A 38 0.55 -1.56 3.20
CA SER A 38 0.80 -2.96 2.82
C SER A 38 0.49 -3.22 1.35
N PHE A 39 -0.62 -2.67 0.86
CA PHE A 39 -1.00 -2.73 -0.55
C PHE A 39 0.04 -2.06 -1.46
N LYS A 40 0.49 -0.84 -1.13
CA LYS A 40 1.51 -0.12 -1.92
C LYS A 40 2.83 -0.89 -1.99
N LEU A 41 3.26 -1.49 -0.88
CA LEU A 41 4.46 -2.36 -0.85
C LEU A 41 4.29 -3.55 -1.79
N GLY A 42 3.16 -4.27 -1.68
CA GLY A 42 2.87 -5.42 -2.53
C GLY A 42 2.80 -5.08 -4.03
N TYR A 43 2.27 -3.90 -4.37
CA TYR A 43 2.25 -3.42 -5.74
C TYR A 43 3.66 -3.10 -6.25
N ARG A 44 4.46 -2.36 -5.46
CA ARG A 44 5.83 -1.97 -5.84
C ARG A 44 6.76 -3.16 -6.01
N ARG A 45 6.64 -4.19 -5.18
CA ARG A 45 7.38 -5.44 -5.35
C ARG A 45 7.10 -6.07 -6.73
N ARG A 46 5.82 -6.21 -7.08
CA ARG A 46 5.40 -6.77 -8.38
C ARG A 46 5.86 -5.91 -9.56
N LEU A 47 5.88 -4.59 -9.38
CA LEU A 47 6.44 -3.67 -10.37
C LEU A 47 7.93 -3.91 -10.58
N LEU A 48 8.72 -4.02 -9.51
CA LEU A 48 10.15 -4.31 -9.59
C LEU A 48 10.41 -5.67 -10.27
N ASP A 49 9.68 -6.72 -9.89
CA ASP A 49 9.79 -8.04 -10.51
C ASP A 49 9.56 -7.98 -12.03
N ARG A 50 8.50 -7.27 -12.45
CA ARG A 50 8.17 -7.10 -13.87
C ARG A 50 9.22 -6.28 -14.62
N LEU A 51 9.71 -5.19 -14.03
CA LEU A 51 10.76 -4.37 -14.63
C LEU A 51 12.06 -5.17 -14.80
N LEU A 52 12.46 -5.92 -13.77
CA LEU A 52 13.65 -6.76 -13.81
C LEU A 52 13.52 -7.86 -14.88
N MET A 53 12.35 -8.49 -14.98
CA MET A 53 12.07 -9.47 -16.04
C MET A 53 12.17 -8.84 -17.43
N ASN A 54 11.57 -7.67 -17.64
CA ASN A 54 11.61 -6.98 -18.93
C ASN A 54 13.03 -6.58 -19.32
N LEU A 55 13.83 -6.10 -18.37
CA LEU A 55 15.24 -5.78 -18.60
C LEU A 55 16.07 -7.00 -19.00
N ARG A 56 15.85 -8.15 -18.35
CA ARG A 56 16.54 -9.41 -18.69
C ARG A 56 16.19 -9.92 -20.09
N VAL A 57 14.94 -9.74 -20.52
CA VAL A 57 14.47 -10.17 -21.86
C VAL A 57 14.74 -9.10 -22.94
N GLY A 58 15.02 -7.85 -22.54
CA GLY A 58 15.21 -6.73 -23.46
C GLY A 58 13.89 -6.17 -24.01
N THR A 59 12.80 -6.25 -23.23
CA THR A 59 11.47 -5.72 -23.60
C THR A 59 11.21 -4.35 -22.97
N GLU A 60 10.15 -3.68 -23.43
CA GLU A 60 9.79 -2.35 -22.95
C GLU A 60 9.40 -2.33 -21.47
N LEU A 61 9.79 -1.29 -20.74
CA LEU A 61 9.50 -1.12 -19.31
C LEU A 61 8.10 -0.56 -19.03
N LYS A 62 7.25 -0.43 -20.06
CA LYS A 62 5.90 0.11 -19.90
C LYS A 62 4.99 -0.88 -19.17
N VAL A 63 4.20 -0.31 -18.27
CA VAL A 63 3.08 -0.98 -17.63
C VAL A 63 1.81 -0.39 -18.23
N ASP A 64 1.06 -1.23 -18.93
CA ASP A 64 -0.27 -0.89 -19.45
C ASP A 64 -1.33 -1.00 -18.35
N GLN A 65 -2.52 -0.48 -18.62
CA GLN A 65 -3.61 -0.45 -17.64
C GLN A 65 -4.00 -1.85 -17.15
N LEU A 66 -4.04 -2.84 -18.05
CA LEU A 66 -4.33 -4.22 -17.68
C LEU A 66 -3.22 -4.82 -16.79
N GLY A 67 -1.95 -4.57 -17.11
CA GLY A 67 -0.83 -4.94 -16.28
C GLY A 67 -0.90 -4.33 -14.88
N ALA A 68 -1.24 -3.05 -14.78
CA ALA A 68 -1.44 -2.37 -13.50
C ALA A 68 -2.57 -3.02 -12.69
N ILE A 69 -3.73 -3.31 -13.30
CA ILE A 69 -4.86 -3.98 -12.63
C ILE A 69 -4.46 -5.36 -12.11
N HIS A 70 -3.72 -6.16 -12.89
CA HIS A 70 -3.24 -7.46 -12.43
C HIS A 70 -2.27 -7.34 -11.25
N MET A 71 -1.37 -6.36 -11.27
CA MET A 71 -0.48 -6.10 -10.14
C MET A 71 -1.24 -5.63 -8.90
N MET A 72 -2.25 -4.77 -9.06
CA MET A 72 -3.14 -4.35 -7.96
C MET A 72 -3.89 -5.53 -7.36
N ARG A 73 -4.48 -6.41 -8.18
CA ARG A 73 -5.12 -7.65 -7.72
C ARG A 73 -4.15 -8.51 -6.92
N GLY A 74 -2.94 -8.71 -7.46
CA GLY A 74 -1.91 -9.48 -6.79
C GLY A 74 -1.51 -8.85 -5.45
N ALA A 75 -1.32 -7.53 -5.41
CA ALA A 75 -0.98 -6.79 -4.21
C ALA A 75 -2.07 -6.93 -3.14
N TRP A 76 -3.34 -6.78 -3.53
CA TRP A 76 -4.48 -6.95 -2.63
C TRP A 76 -4.53 -8.34 -1.99
N ASN A 77 -4.30 -9.39 -2.79
CA ASN A 77 -4.29 -10.77 -2.27
C ASN A 77 -3.11 -11.06 -1.33
N SER A 78 -2.07 -10.22 -1.35
CA SER A 78 -0.91 -10.32 -0.44
C SER A 78 -1.12 -9.57 0.87
N VAL A 79 -2.15 -8.72 0.98
CA VAL A 79 -2.51 -8.01 2.21
C VAL A 79 -3.09 -9.01 3.22
N LYS A 80 -2.26 -9.58 4.09
CA LYS A 80 -2.69 -10.42 5.22
C LYS A 80 -2.93 -9.57 6.46
N GLN A 81 -3.96 -9.89 7.27
CA GLN A 81 -4.33 -9.36 8.62
C GLN A 81 -4.16 -7.85 8.91
N SER A 82 -3.67 -7.06 7.98
CA SER A 82 -3.27 -5.66 8.16
C SER A 82 -4.50 -4.80 8.28
N VAL A 83 -5.61 -5.14 7.63
CA VAL A 83 -6.86 -4.38 7.73
C VAL A 83 -7.36 -4.39 9.17
N ALA A 84 -7.51 -5.56 9.81
CA ALA A 84 -7.92 -5.65 11.21
C ALA A 84 -6.95 -4.90 12.14
N ASN A 85 -5.64 -5.06 11.91
CA ASN A 85 -4.62 -4.33 12.66
C ASN A 85 -4.69 -2.81 12.44
N CYS A 86 -5.04 -2.34 11.24
CA CYS A 86 -5.19 -0.93 10.91
C CYS A 86 -6.39 -0.32 11.63
N PHE A 87 -7.54 -1.02 11.65
CA PHE A 87 -8.70 -0.59 12.43
C PHE A 87 -8.39 -0.56 13.93
N ARG A 88 -7.68 -1.57 14.47
CA ARG A 88 -7.22 -1.57 15.86
C ARG A 88 -6.29 -0.40 16.17
N LYS A 89 -5.24 -0.19 15.36
CA LYS A 89 -4.25 0.90 15.52
C LYS A 89 -4.86 2.29 15.29
N ALA A 90 -6.01 2.38 14.60
CA ALA A 90 -6.77 3.61 14.45
C ALA A 90 -7.80 3.84 15.58
N GLY A 91 -7.87 2.95 16.57
CA GLY A 91 -8.72 3.10 17.76
C GLY A 91 -10.14 2.58 17.61
N PHE A 92 -10.43 1.79 16.58
CA PHE A 92 -11.78 1.25 16.32
C PHE A 92 -12.07 -0.07 17.04
N VAL A 93 -11.09 -0.66 17.73
CA VAL A 93 -11.24 -1.92 18.46
C VAL A 93 -10.91 -1.67 19.94
N THR A 94 -11.80 -2.07 20.84
CA THR A 94 -11.63 -1.98 22.29
C THR A 94 -10.83 -3.17 22.84
N ALA A 95 -10.22 -3.01 24.01
CA ALA A 95 -9.30 -4.00 24.62
C ALA A 95 -9.91 -5.41 24.78
N GLU A 96 -11.24 -5.52 24.86
CA GLU A 96 -11.97 -6.79 25.00
C GLU A 96 -11.91 -7.69 23.74
N PHE A 97 -11.45 -7.18 22.60
CA PHE A 97 -11.32 -7.91 21.33
C PHE A 97 -9.85 -8.06 20.87
N SER A 98 -8.88 -7.79 21.75
CA SER A 98 -7.46 -7.66 21.37
C SER A 98 -6.66 -8.96 21.34
N GLU A 99 -7.22 -10.10 21.76
CA GLU A 99 -6.52 -11.38 21.73
C GLU A 99 -6.59 -12.00 20.33
N ALA A 100 -5.48 -11.91 19.58
CA ALA A 100 -5.08 -12.74 18.44
C ALA A 100 -4.67 -11.94 17.20
N CYS A 101 -3.45 -11.39 17.17
CA CYS A 101 -2.58 -11.40 15.98
C CYS A 101 -1.19 -10.89 16.34
N GLU A 102 -0.18 -11.65 15.95
CA GLU A 102 1.23 -11.29 16.07
C GLU A 102 1.52 -10.09 15.15
N ASP A 103 2.19 -9.06 15.69
CA ASP A 103 2.59 -7.84 14.97
C ASP A 103 3.86 -8.16 14.17
N GLY A 104 3.74 -9.01 13.14
CA GLY A 104 4.80 -9.27 12.18
C GLY A 104 4.76 -8.23 11.07
N ASP A 105 5.68 -7.26 11.08
CA ASP A 105 5.96 -6.36 9.93
C ASP A 105 6.73 -7.12 8.82
N ASP A 106 6.26 -8.31 8.43
CA ASP A 106 6.92 -9.24 7.48
C ASP A 106 6.87 -8.75 6.02
N ASP A 107 6.24 -7.61 5.74
CA ASP A 107 5.92 -7.17 4.37
C ASP A 107 7.08 -6.46 3.64
N GLU A 108 8.17 -6.10 4.32
CA GLU A 108 9.35 -5.49 3.67
C GLU A 108 10.42 -6.52 3.24
N GLU A 109 10.33 -7.78 3.70
CA GLU A 109 11.29 -8.82 3.35
C GLU A 109 11.20 -9.22 1.86
N GLY A 110 12.30 -8.95 1.14
CA GLY A 110 12.49 -9.31 -0.27
C GLY A 110 12.34 -8.17 -1.29
N MET A 111 11.79 -7.01 -0.91
CA MET A 111 11.79 -5.85 -1.83
C MET A 111 13.18 -5.21 -1.93
N ASP A 112 13.93 -5.15 -0.83
CA ASP A 112 15.32 -4.66 -0.82
C ASP A 112 16.22 -5.51 -1.71
N ASP A 113 16.10 -6.84 -1.63
CA ASP A 113 16.87 -7.77 -2.47
C ASP A 113 16.59 -7.57 -3.95
N THR A 114 15.31 -7.46 -4.34
CA THR A 114 14.90 -7.24 -5.74
C THR A 114 15.41 -5.89 -6.25
N PHE A 115 15.34 -4.84 -5.42
CA PHE A 115 15.84 -3.52 -5.74
C PHE A 115 17.37 -3.49 -5.87
N ARG A 116 18.07 -4.19 -4.99
CA ARG A 116 19.52 -4.35 -5.02
C ARG A 116 19.96 -5.11 -6.27
N GLU A 117 19.24 -6.16 -6.64
CA GLU A 117 19.49 -6.90 -7.87
C GLU A 117 19.30 -6.00 -9.11
N LEU A 118 18.19 -5.26 -9.17
CA LEU A 118 17.95 -4.28 -10.23
C LEU A 118 19.09 -3.26 -10.34
N SER A 119 19.52 -2.71 -9.20
CA SER A 119 20.62 -1.74 -9.12
C SER A 119 21.96 -2.32 -9.56
N SER A 120 22.21 -3.60 -9.26
CA SER A 120 23.45 -4.28 -9.61
C SER A 120 23.51 -4.70 -11.09
N LEU A 121 22.40 -5.23 -11.63
CA LEU A 121 22.36 -5.75 -13.00
C LEU A 121 22.12 -4.63 -14.02
N PHE A 122 21.37 -3.59 -13.64
CA PHE A 122 20.96 -2.51 -14.53
C PHE A 122 21.14 -1.13 -13.86
N PRO A 123 22.37 -0.67 -13.60
CA PRO A 123 22.60 0.60 -12.88
C PRO A 123 21.97 1.83 -13.55
N ALA A 124 21.88 1.83 -14.88
CA ALA A 124 21.25 2.92 -15.64
C ALA A 124 19.72 3.00 -15.46
N ALA A 125 19.09 1.94 -14.96
CA ALA A 125 17.65 1.90 -14.70
C ALA A 125 17.28 2.52 -13.34
N VAL A 126 18.26 2.77 -12.45
CA VAL A 126 18.03 3.34 -11.12
C VAL A 126 18.54 4.78 -11.10
N PRO A 127 17.67 5.78 -10.85
CA PRO A 127 18.10 7.17 -10.77
C PRO A 127 19.12 7.40 -9.64
N ALA A 128 20.05 8.33 -9.85
CA ALA A 128 21.08 8.64 -8.87
C ALA A 128 20.48 9.10 -7.53
N GLY A 129 20.97 8.56 -6.42
CA GLY A 129 20.51 8.89 -5.06
C GLY A 129 19.23 8.19 -4.62
N VAL A 130 18.66 7.30 -5.42
CA VAL A 130 17.48 6.50 -5.04
C VAL A 130 17.93 5.20 -4.37
N SER A 131 17.61 5.05 -3.08
CA SER A 131 17.75 3.79 -2.35
C SER A 131 16.43 3.00 -2.36
N ALA A 132 16.49 1.72 -1.97
CA ALA A 132 15.28 0.92 -1.74
C ALA A 132 14.35 1.58 -0.71
N GLY A 133 14.90 2.12 0.38
CA GLY A 133 14.15 2.88 1.38
C GLY A 133 13.44 4.11 0.81
N ASN A 134 14.10 4.86 -0.09
CA ASN A 134 13.49 6.01 -0.77
C ASN A 134 12.33 5.55 -1.66
N PHE A 135 12.52 4.46 -2.40
CA PHE A 135 11.49 3.88 -3.27
C PHE A 135 10.26 3.39 -2.50
N VAL A 136 10.48 2.78 -1.33
CA VAL A 136 9.42 2.30 -0.45
C VAL A 136 8.64 3.45 0.20
N SER A 137 9.38 4.45 0.68
CA SER A 137 8.82 5.53 1.49
C SER A 137 8.31 6.73 0.69
N THR A 138 8.41 6.73 -0.65
CA THR A 138 8.08 7.88 -1.51
C THR A 138 6.71 8.52 -1.19
N ASP A 139 5.70 7.72 -0.84
CA ASP A 139 4.34 8.18 -0.55
C ASP A 139 4.01 8.30 0.95
N SER A 140 5.02 8.33 1.82
CA SER A 140 4.83 8.35 3.29
C SER A 140 4.70 9.77 3.87
N ASN A 141 4.94 10.80 3.06
CA ASN A 141 4.89 12.22 3.45
C ASN A 141 3.55 12.90 3.11
N VAL A 142 2.46 12.13 3.00
CA VAL A 142 1.10 12.64 2.75
C VAL A 142 0.26 12.53 4.01
#